data_AF-A0A9E6VWG6-F1
#
_entry.id   AF-A0A9E6VWG6-F1
#
_cell.length_a   1.000
_cell.length_b   1.000
_cell.length_c   1.000
_cell.angle_alpha   90.00
_cell.angle_beta   90.00
_cell.angle_gamma   90.00
#
_symmetry.space_group_name_H-M   'P 1'
#
loop_
_entity.id
_entity.type
_entity.pdbx_description
1 polymer ?
#
loop_
_entity_poly.entity_id
_entity_poly.type
_entity_poly.pdbx_seq_one_letter_code
_entity_poly.pdbx_strand_id
1 'polypeptide(L)'
;MTAAADCCLPLTFILNSFFAPISSLPVSPLHLYLKTGFLPTQFYNSPFRILGLTPDTSTPDALQQVRKQLLAEFELQQDKTSIEWNGVTLDKQQALVLVEELRDGRRLNFHKRIAEDPLLLQFLENGEAVFLFHTTAHYYEQDFIDFCGPYIHARLSDMLASAFECNDVVLLTILLQPHPLISPETAEASMSKLRSTLVREKEEIIAVRRRARFKNETARISNWAQHIRSGSLERLPFSLSQERDKFITAFVSLLWLVPEDDIRVSEKIRLLDQMQQMTVSEKTLHRVTELRNRLGYYGISTVSGSRGTGIALGLPLVLLLLWILAEKTKILDGKMSPGDLEALQATATFFYWVYVCVMIGVTIRHVFQVLRAKSWIWIFILILLNVVAMPMYWAIFMRHPKDKWSNRIGLLMAVLIVGLAVLANVFGEGK
;
A
#
# COMPACT_ATOMS: atom_id res chain seq x y z
N MET A 1 -28.48 18.53 19.81
CA MET A 1 -27.80 19.17 18.66
C MET A 1 -26.48 18.43 18.46
N THR A 2 -26.53 17.16 18.02
CA THR A 2 -26.49 16.66 16.63
C THR A 2 -25.12 16.80 15.98
N ALA A 3 -24.34 15.70 15.96
CA ALA A 3 -23.91 14.98 14.74
C ALA A 3 -22.66 14.12 15.02
N ALA A 4 -22.86 12.81 15.25
CA ALA A 4 -21.84 11.77 15.04
C ALA A 4 -22.52 10.38 15.11
N ALA A 5 -23.32 10.08 14.10
CA ALA A 5 -23.78 8.74 13.76
C ALA A 5 -23.89 8.74 12.24
N ASP A 6 -23.20 7.82 11.58
CA ASP A 6 -23.51 7.24 10.26
C ASP A 6 -22.25 6.60 9.64
N CYS A 7 -21.97 5.37 10.06
CA CYS A 7 -21.25 4.37 9.26
C CYS A 7 -21.95 3.01 9.45
N CYS A 8 -23.26 2.99 9.15
CA CYS A 8 -24.03 1.79 8.90
C CYS A 8 -24.76 2.00 7.57
N LEU A 9 -24.37 1.27 6.52
CA LEU A 9 -25.18 1.11 5.31
C LEU A 9 -25.24 -0.37 4.93
N PRO A 10 -26.31 -0.79 4.25
CA PRO A 10 -27.06 -1.96 4.66
C PRO A 10 -26.81 -3.19 3.80
N LEU A 11 -26.88 -4.35 4.48
CA LEU A 11 -27.10 -5.67 3.93
C LEU A 11 -28.41 -5.70 3.12
N THR A 12 -28.32 -5.57 1.81
CA THR A 12 -29.26 -6.14 0.82
C THR A 12 -28.63 -5.97 -0.57
N PHE A 13 -28.83 -6.97 -1.44
CA PHE A 13 -28.38 -7.01 -2.84
C PHE A 13 -26.93 -7.46 -3.13
N ILE A 14 -26.58 -8.72 -2.83
CA ILE A 14 -25.93 -9.64 -3.79
C ILE A 14 -26.36 -11.08 -3.46
N LEU A 15 -27.53 -11.49 -3.96
CA LEU A 15 -27.86 -12.91 -4.15
C LEU A 15 -28.11 -13.08 -5.65
N ASN A 16 -27.65 -14.21 -6.19
CA ASN A 16 -27.63 -14.60 -7.61
C ASN A 16 -26.42 -14.12 -8.41
N SER A 17 -25.34 -14.88 -8.30
CA SER A 17 -24.48 -15.34 -9.42
C SER A 17 -23.29 -16.07 -8.80
N PHE A 18 -23.19 -17.40 -8.92
CA PHE A 18 -21.95 -18.20 -8.96
C PHE A 18 -22.30 -19.68 -8.69
N PHE A 19 -22.95 -20.31 -9.67
CA PHE A 19 -22.82 -21.76 -9.87
C PHE A 19 -21.94 -21.94 -11.11
N ALA A 20 -20.70 -22.38 -10.91
CA ALA A 20 -19.86 -23.05 -11.90
C ALA A 20 -18.91 -24.00 -11.17
N PRO A 21 -18.65 -25.21 -11.70
CA PRO A 21 -18.04 -26.29 -10.94
C PRO A 21 -16.51 -26.13 -10.93
N ILE A 22 -15.93 -25.99 -9.74
CA ILE A 22 -14.49 -26.12 -9.55
C ILE A 22 -14.24 -27.51 -8.98
N SER A 23 -13.94 -28.45 -9.87
CA SER A 23 -13.36 -29.74 -9.53
C SER A 23 -11.86 -29.58 -9.29
N SER A 24 -11.48 -29.25 -8.06
CA SER A 24 -10.21 -29.64 -7.46
C SER A 24 -10.36 -29.52 -5.94
N LEU A 25 -10.37 -30.70 -5.30
CA LEU A 25 -10.71 -30.95 -3.90
C LEU A 25 -9.94 -30.07 -2.89
N PRO A 26 -10.62 -29.33 -2.00
CA PRO A 26 -10.13 -29.16 -0.64
C PRO A 26 -10.38 -30.46 0.13
N VAL A 27 -9.52 -30.74 1.11
CA VAL A 27 -9.70 -31.86 2.05
C VAL A 27 -11.13 -31.78 2.61
N SER A 28 -11.93 -32.81 2.32
CA SER A 28 -13.35 -32.83 2.66
C SER A 28 -13.53 -32.66 4.18
N PRO A 29 -14.48 -31.83 4.65
CA PRO A 29 -14.89 -31.76 6.06
C PRO A 29 -15.24 -33.14 6.66
N LEU A 30 -15.63 -34.10 5.82
CA LEU A 30 -15.84 -35.50 6.23
C LEU A 30 -14.59 -36.18 6.78
N HIS A 31 -13.40 -35.76 6.35
CA HIS A 31 -12.15 -36.37 6.80
C HIS A 31 -11.79 -35.96 8.25
N LEU A 32 -12.21 -34.77 8.69
CA LEU A 32 -12.15 -34.31 10.07
C LEU A 32 -13.23 -35.00 10.92
N TYR A 33 -14.46 -35.12 10.39
CA TYR A 33 -15.56 -35.84 11.07
C TYR A 33 -15.20 -37.30 11.36
N LEU A 34 -14.58 -38.01 10.40
CA LEU A 34 -14.15 -39.39 10.57
C LEU A 34 -12.99 -39.56 11.57
N LYS A 35 -12.25 -38.50 11.89
CA LYS A 35 -11.10 -38.55 12.80
C LYS A 35 -11.44 -38.04 14.21
N THR A 36 -12.39 -37.13 14.37
CA THR A 36 -12.71 -36.49 15.66
C THR A 36 -14.16 -36.69 16.13
N GLY A 37 -15.06 -37.20 15.28
CA GLY A 37 -16.48 -37.39 15.60
C GLY A 37 -17.26 -36.09 15.82
N PHE A 38 -16.76 -34.95 15.31
CA PHE A 38 -17.25 -33.61 15.66
C PHE A 38 -18.18 -33.02 14.58
N LEU A 39 -19.38 -32.55 14.96
CA LEU A 39 -20.24 -31.75 14.07
C LEU A 39 -19.64 -30.34 13.93
N PRO A 40 -19.33 -29.87 12.71
CA PRO A 40 -18.65 -28.59 12.52
C PRO A 40 -19.66 -27.45 12.64
N THR A 41 -19.99 -27.06 13.87
CA THR A 41 -20.15 -25.62 14.09
C THR A 41 -18.73 -25.08 14.02
N GLN A 42 -18.41 -24.32 12.96
CA GLN A 42 -17.04 -23.82 12.74
C GLN A 42 -16.56 -22.96 13.92
N PHE A 43 -17.46 -22.50 14.78
CA PHE A 43 -17.16 -21.68 15.93
C PHE A 43 -17.58 -22.39 17.21
N TYR A 44 -16.70 -22.37 18.21
CA TYR A 44 -17.02 -22.84 19.54
C TYR A 44 -18.14 -22.00 20.14
N ASN A 45 -19.14 -22.68 20.67
CA ASN A 45 -20.14 -22.10 21.54
C ASN A 45 -20.18 -22.94 22.81
N SER A 46 -20.10 -22.31 23.98
CA SER A 46 -20.06 -23.05 25.25
C SER A 46 -21.29 -23.94 25.42
N PRO A 47 -21.12 -25.28 25.56
CA PRO A 47 -22.25 -26.17 25.80
C PRO A 47 -23.01 -25.83 27.08
N PHE A 48 -22.33 -25.28 28.10
CA PHE A 48 -22.98 -24.81 29.33
C PHE A 48 -23.94 -23.66 29.04
N ARG A 49 -23.51 -22.69 28.22
CA ARG A 49 -24.34 -21.55 27.82
C ARG A 49 -25.54 -22.01 26.99
N ILE A 50 -25.32 -22.90 26.04
CA ILE A 50 -26.40 -23.45 25.20
C ILE A 50 -27.39 -24.22 26.08
N LEU A 51 -26.92 -25.13 26.93
CA LEU A 51 -27.79 -25.99 27.73
C LEU A 51 -28.38 -25.30 28.97
N GLY A 52 -27.96 -24.08 29.29
CA GLY A 52 -28.40 -23.35 30.49
C GLY A 52 -27.87 -23.96 31.78
N LEU A 53 -26.68 -24.58 31.72
CA LEU A 53 -26.00 -25.22 32.84
C LEU A 53 -24.85 -24.35 33.33
N THR A 54 -24.43 -24.59 34.58
CA THR A 54 -23.15 -24.08 35.09
C THR A 54 -22.13 -25.22 35.14
N PRO A 55 -20.82 -24.92 35.01
CA PRO A 55 -19.76 -25.93 35.15
C PRO A 55 -19.89 -26.75 36.44
N ASP A 56 -20.25 -26.12 37.54
CA ASP A 56 -20.35 -26.74 38.87
C ASP A 56 -21.56 -27.67 39.01
N THR A 57 -22.68 -27.32 38.38
CA THR A 57 -23.95 -28.07 38.49
C THR A 57 -24.13 -29.16 37.44
N SER A 58 -23.13 -29.38 36.57
CA SER A 58 -23.20 -30.32 35.45
C SER A 58 -22.97 -31.77 35.89
N THR A 59 -23.88 -32.31 36.71
CA THR A 59 -23.89 -33.71 37.13
C THR A 59 -24.57 -34.60 36.09
N PRO A 60 -24.33 -35.92 36.09
CA PRO A 60 -25.02 -36.86 35.17
C PRO A 60 -26.54 -36.75 35.23
N ASP A 61 -27.10 -36.55 36.43
CA ASP A 61 -28.54 -36.38 36.64
C ASP A 61 -29.06 -35.07 36.04
N ALA A 62 -28.31 -33.98 36.21
CA ALA A 62 -28.64 -32.68 35.60
C ALA A 62 -28.61 -32.76 34.06
N LEU A 63 -27.59 -33.43 33.49
CA LEU A 63 -27.51 -33.66 32.04
C LEU A 63 -28.67 -34.53 31.54
N GLN A 64 -29.08 -35.55 32.31
CA GLN A 64 -30.22 -36.38 31.96
C GLN A 64 -31.55 -35.60 32.03
N GLN A 65 -31.69 -34.69 32.99
CA GLN A 65 -32.86 -33.81 33.09
C GLN A 65 -32.93 -32.85 31.91
N VAL A 66 -31.83 -32.18 31.56
CA VAL A 66 -31.76 -31.28 30.39
C VAL A 66 -32.05 -32.04 29.10
N ARG A 67 -31.54 -33.26 28.94
CA ARG A 67 -31.87 -34.12 27.79
C ARG A 67 -33.38 -34.34 27.65
N LYS A 68 -34.06 -34.67 28.76
CA LYS A 68 -35.51 -34.90 28.76
C LYS A 68 -36.27 -33.64 28.40
N GLN A 69 -35.85 -32.48 28.94
CA GLN A 69 -36.46 -31.20 28.63
C GLN A 69 -36.30 -30.83 27.15
N LEU A 70 -35.09 -30.96 26.59
CA LEU A 70 -34.83 -30.73 25.17
C LEU A 70 -35.70 -31.61 24.28
N LEU A 71 -35.78 -32.91 24.57
CA LEU A 71 -36.59 -33.84 23.78
C LEU A 71 -38.09 -33.53 23.86
N ALA A 72 -38.59 -33.17 25.04
CA ALA A 72 -39.98 -32.73 25.19
C ALA A 72 -40.26 -31.45 24.39
N GLU A 73 -39.33 -30.49 24.38
CA GLU A 73 -39.47 -29.26 23.59
C GLU A 73 -39.55 -29.56 22.09
N PHE A 74 -38.72 -30.48 21.57
CA PHE A 74 -38.83 -30.93 20.17
C PHE A 74 -40.16 -31.63 19.86
N GLU A 75 -40.74 -32.37 20.80
CA GLU A 75 -42.03 -33.03 20.62
C GLU A 75 -43.21 -32.05 20.60
N LEU A 76 -43.10 -30.92 21.34
CA LEU A 76 -44.09 -29.85 21.32
C LEU A 76 -44.10 -29.09 19.99
N GLN A 77 -42.97 -29.00 19.29
CA GLN A 77 -42.84 -28.28 18.02
C GLN A 77 -43.09 -29.19 16.80
N GLN A 78 -44.29 -29.79 16.73
CA GLN A 78 -44.68 -30.83 15.74
C GLN A 78 -44.29 -30.55 14.27
N ASP A 79 -44.23 -29.28 13.85
CA ASP A 79 -43.95 -28.88 12.46
C ASP A 79 -42.53 -28.29 12.23
N LYS A 80 -41.71 -28.17 13.28
CA LYS A 80 -40.37 -27.57 13.18
C LYS A 80 -39.28 -28.61 13.43
N THR A 81 -38.29 -28.62 12.55
CA THR A 81 -37.10 -29.47 12.69
C THR A 81 -36.07 -28.90 13.67
N SER A 82 -36.24 -27.64 14.09
CA SER A 82 -35.38 -26.93 15.02
C SER A 82 -36.18 -26.19 16.08
N ILE A 83 -35.59 -26.03 17.26
CA ILE A 83 -36.13 -25.24 18.38
C ILE A 83 -35.19 -24.07 18.67
N GLU A 84 -35.73 -22.99 19.22
CA GLU A 84 -34.92 -21.96 19.86
C GLU A 84 -34.73 -22.34 21.33
N TRP A 85 -33.48 -22.49 21.76
CA TRP A 85 -33.12 -22.86 23.11
C TRP A 85 -32.00 -21.95 23.61
N ASN A 86 -32.26 -21.18 24.68
CA ASN A 86 -31.33 -20.19 25.25
C ASN A 86 -30.72 -19.24 24.19
N GLY A 87 -31.53 -18.81 23.22
CA GLY A 87 -31.11 -17.90 22.16
C GLY A 87 -30.31 -18.54 21.02
N VAL A 88 -30.22 -19.87 20.98
CA VAL A 88 -29.57 -20.63 19.90
C VAL A 88 -30.60 -21.52 19.22
N THR A 89 -30.64 -21.50 17.88
CA THR A 89 -31.44 -22.43 17.09
C THR A 89 -30.73 -23.78 17.02
N LEU A 90 -31.35 -24.83 17.55
CA LEU A 90 -30.79 -26.18 17.58
C LEU A 90 -31.72 -27.14 16.86
N ASP A 91 -31.14 -28.03 16.04
CA ASP A 91 -31.84 -29.23 15.62
C ASP A 91 -31.72 -30.35 16.68
N LYS A 92 -32.57 -31.38 16.56
CA LYS A 92 -32.63 -32.49 17.51
C LYS A 92 -31.30 -33.23 17.64
N GLN A 93 -30.56 -33.37 16.54
CA GLN A 93 -29.30 -34.10 16.53
C GLN A 93 -28.19 -33.31 17.22
N GLN A 94 -28.08 -32.01 16.93
CA GLN A 94 -27.14 -31.08 17.57
C GLN A 94 -27.35 -31.04 19.09
N ALA A 95 -28.61 -30.90 19.53
CA ALA A 95 -28.95 -30.88 20.95
C ALA A 95 -28.52 -32.16 21.68
N LEU A 96 -28.75 -33.33 21.06
CA LEU A 96 -28.34 -34.61 21.63
C LEU A 96 -26.81 -34.79 21.66
N VAL A 97 -26.12 -34.33 20.61
CA VAL A 97 -24.65 -34.39 20.55
C VAL A 97 -24.02 -33.55 21.65
N LEU A 98 -24.53 -32.34 21.93
CA LEU A 98 -24.04 -31.50 23.02
C LEU A 98 -24.20 -32.17 24.39
N VAL A 99 -25.32 -32.83 24.63
CA VAL A 99 -25.54 -33.55 25.89
C VAL A 99 -24.60 -34.75 26.01
N GLU A 100 -24.45 -35.56 24.96
CA GLU A 100 -23.54 -36.71 25.00
C GLU A 100 -22.07 -36.28 25.14
N GLU A 101 -21.68 -35.17 24.53
CA GLU A 101 -20.36 -34.58 24.68
C GLU A 101 -20.05 -34.21 26.14
N LEU A 102 -21.01 -33.63 26.86
CA LEU A 102 -20.86 -33.35 28.30
C LEU A 102 -20.96 -34.59 29.21
N ARG A 103 -21.43 -35.73 28.70
CA ARG A 103 -21.43 -37.00 29.47
C ARG A 103 -20.07 -37.69 29.44
N ASP A 104 -19.23 -37.40 28.45
CA ASP A 104 -17.83 -37.80 28.46
C ASP A 104 -17.09 -36.99 29.53
N GLY A 105 -16.64 -37.66 30.60
CA GLY A 105 -15.99 -36.99 31.74
C GLY A 105 -14.74 -36.19 31.37
N ARG A 106 -14.02 -36.59 30.30
CA ARG A 106 -12.82 -35.88 29.83
C ARG A 106 -13.22 -34.61 29.08
N ARG A 107 -14.17 -34.71 28.15
CA ARG A 107 -14.67 -33.55 27.39
C ARG A 107 -15.38 -32.57 28.28
N LEU A 108 -16.18 -33.05 29.23
CA LEU A 108 -16.79 -32.24 30.28
C LEU A 108 -15.73 -31.40 30.99
N ASN A 109 -14.63 -32.02 31.45
CA ASN A 109 -13.56 -31.31 32.13
C ASN A 109 -12.90 -30.25 31.24
N PHE A 110 -12.67 -30.53 29.95
CA PHE A 110 -12.14 -29.53 29.02
C PHE A 110 -13.09 -28.36 28.79
N HIS A 111 -14.38 -28.62 28.61
CA HIS A 111 -15.37 -27.55 28.55
C HIS A 111 -15.40 -26.73 29.83
N LYS A 112 -15.31 -27.36 31.02
CA LYS A 112 -15.27 -26.65 32.31
C LYS A 112 -14.07 -25.70 32.36
N ARG A 113 -12.88 -26.19 32.00
CA ARG A 113 -11.66 -25.37 31.93
C ARG A 113 -11.81 -24.18 30.99
N ILE A 114 -12.42 -24.37 29.81
CA ILE A 114 -12.72 -23.27 28.89
C ILE A 114 -13.69 -22.28 29.54
N ALA A 115 -14.76 -22.76 30.20
CA ALA A 115 -15.75 -21.89 30.83
C ALA A 115 -15.20 -21.11 32.04
N GLU A 116 -14.24 -21.69 32.76
CA GLU A 116 -13.52 -21.08 33.88
C GLU A 116 -12.45 -20.07 33.44
N ASP A 117 -12.10 -20.04 32.14
CA ASP A 117 -11.13 -19.13 31.55
C ASP A 117 -11.85 -18.11 30.64
N PRO A 118 -12.19 -16.91 31.16
CA PRO A 118 -12.98 -15.93 30.41
C PRO A 118 -12.28 -15.48 29.13
N LEU A 119 -10.95 -15.42 29.11
CA LEU A 119 -10.19 -14.94 27.96
C LEU A 119 -10.21 -15.98 26.84
N LEU A 120 -9.96 -17.26 27.17
CA LEU A 120 -10.07 -18.34 26.19
C LEU A 120 -11.51 -18.46 25.68
N LEU A 121 -12.51 -18.40 26.56
CA LEU A 121 -13.91 -18.45 26.17
C LEU A 121 -14.28 -17.31 25.20
N GLN A 122 -13.91 -16.07 25.52
CA GLN A 122 -14.15 -14.91 24.66
C GLN A 122 -13.42 -15.01 23.33
N PHE A 123 -12.20 -15.52 23.31
CA PHE A 123 -11.50 -15.78 22.06
C PHE A 123 -12.25 -16.80 21.21
N LEU A 124 -12.64 -17.93 21.79
CA LEU A 124 -13.32 -19.00 21.08
C LEU A 124 -14.72 -18.59 20.56
N GLU A 125 -15.50 -17.86 21.35
CA GLU A 125 -16.87 -17.41 20.99
C GLU A 125 -16.87 -16.15 20.11
N ASN A 126 -15.98 -15.18 20.35
CA ASN A 126 -16.04 -13.85 19.73
C ASN A 126 -14.80 -13.46 18.92
N GLY A 127 -13.66 -14.14 19.12
CA GLY A 127 -12.38 -13.77 18.49
C GLY A 127 -11.66 -12.61 19.18
N GLU A 128 -11.78 -12.49 20.51
CA GLU A 128 -11.03 -11.47 21.25
C GLU A 128 -9.54 -11.83 21.39
N ALA A 129 -8.67 -11.07 20.73
CA ALA A 129 -7.22 -11.35 20.67
C ALA A 129 -6.48 -11.21 22.01
N VAL A 130 -7.12 -10.66 23.06
CA VAL A 130 -6.52 -10.47 24.39
C VAL A 130 -6.02 -11.79 24.98
N PHE A 131 -6.72 -12.89 24.66
CA PHE A 131 -6.32 -14.26 25.00
C PHE A 131 -4.86 -14.59 24.64
N LEU A 132 -4.35 -14.09 23.53
CA LEU A 132 -3.01 -14.44 23.03
C LEU A 132 -1.87 -13.93 23.92
N PHE A 133 -2.16 -13.04 24.87
CA PHE A 133 -1.21 -12.56 25.87
C PHE A 133 -1.31 -13.32 27.20
N HIS A 134 -2.28 -14.23 27.34
CA HIS A 134 -2.53 -14.97 28.56
C HIS A 134 -1.99 -16.40 28.43
N THR A 135 -1.39 -16.93 29.50
CA THR A 135 -0.93 -18.32 29.53
C THR A 135 -1.23 -18.95 30.88
N THR A 136 -1.56 -20.25 30.85
CA THR A 136 -1.84 -21.07 32.02
C THR A 136 -1.19 -22.45 31.88
N ALA A 137 -1.07 -23.18 33.00
CA ALA A 137 -0.41 -24.49 33.00
C ALA A 137 -1.09 -25.53 32.09
N HIS A 138 -2.43 -25.50 32.00
CA HIS A 138 -3.18 -26.47 31.21
C HIS A 138 -3.07 -26.23 29.70
N TYR A 139 -2.56 -25.08 29.24
CA TYR A 139 -2.30 -24.84 27.82
C TYR A 139 -1.13 -25.65 27.26
N TYR A 140 -0.38 -26.35 28.12
CA TYR A 140 0.70 -27.25 27.73
C TYR A 140 0.28 -28.72 27.70
N GLU A 141 -0.97 -29.04 28.07
CA GLU A 141 -1.50 -30.40 28.04
C GLU A 141 -1.91 -30.76 26.60
N GLN A 142 -1.23 -31.73 25.99
CA GLN A 142 -1.45 -32.10 24.58
C GLN A 142 -2.91 -32.43 24.27
N ASP A 143 -3.59 -33.15 25.16
CA ASP A 143 -4.99 -33.53 24.96
C ASP A 143 -5.93 -32.32 24.94
N PHE A 144 -5.61 -31.28 25.71
CA PHE A 144 -6.37 -30.04 25.74
C PHE A 144 -6.08 -29.18 24.50
N ILE A 145 -4.82 -29.17 24.04
CA ILE A 145 -4.43 -28.56 22.76
C ILE A 145 -5.19 -29.22 21.60
N ASP A 146 -5.21 -30.55 21.54
CA ASP A 146 -5.88 -31.32 20.49
C ASP A 146 -7.39 -31.08 20.52
N PHE A 147 -7.98 -30.96 21.72
CA PHE A 147 -9.39 -30.64 21.89
C PHE A 147 -9.73 -29.21 21.43
N CYS A 148 -8.92 -28.22 21.80
CA CYS A 148 -9.17 -26.82 21.44
C CYS A 148 -8.81 -26.51 19.98
N GLY A 149 -7.89 -27.27 19.40
CA GLY A 149 -7.28 -27.03 18.10
C GLY A 149 -8.27 -26.75 16.96
N PRO A 150 -9.32 -27.56 16.75
CA PRO A 150 -10.32 -27.30 15.70
C PRO A 150 -11.04 -25.95 15.85
N TYR A 151 -11.35 -25.55 17.08
CA TYR A 151 -12.05 -24.29 17.35
C TYR A 151 -11.13 -23.07 17.21
N ILE A 152 -9.91 -23.18 17.75
CA ILE A 152 -8.89 -22.15 17.59
C ILE A 152 -8.58 -21.97 16.10
N HIS A 153 -8.44 -23.08 15.37
CA HIS A 153 -8.14 -23.05 13.94
C HIS A 153 -9.13 -22.18 13.16
N ALA A 154 -10.42 -22.48 13.32
CA ALA A 154 -11.46 -21.77 12.60
C ALA A 154 -11.52 -20.28 12.96
N ARG A 155 -11.39 -19.96 14.26
CA ARG A 155 -11.42 -18.57 14.71
C ARG A 155 -10.18 -17.79 14.26
N LEU A 156 -9.00 -18.35 14.44
CA LEU A 156 -7.72 -17.75 14.07
C LEU A 156 -7.65 -17.51 12.55
N SER A 157 -8.11 -18.47 11.75
CA SER A 157 -8.17 -18.35 10.29
C SER A 157 -9.01 -17.16 9.83
N ASP A 158 -10.16 -16.96 10.45
CA ASP A 158 -11.05 -15.83 10.18
C ASP A 158 -10.45 -14.49 10.59
N MET A 159 -9.87 -14.44 11.79
CA MET A 159 -9.22 -13.23 12.29
C MET A 159 -8.00 -12.84 11.47
N LEU A 160 -7.17 -13.80 11.04
CA LEU A 160 -6.00 -13.55 10.20
C LEU A 160 -6.39 -12.96 8.84
N ALA A 161 -7.42 -13.54 8.20
CA ALA A 161 -7.93 -13.03 6.94
C ALA A 161 -8.52 -11.62 7.10
N SER A 162 -9.33 -11.39 8.13
CA SER A 162 -9.93 -10.07 8.40
C SER A 162 -8.88 -9.01 8.74
N ALA A 163 -7.91 -9.33 9.59
CA ALA A 163 -6.81 -8.42 9.93
C ALA A 163 -6.01 -8.03 8.69
N PHE A 164 -5.76 -8.98 7.78
CA PHE A 164 -5.11 -8.70 6.51
C PHE A 164 -5.96 -7.78 5.63
N GLU A 165 -7.23 -8.11 5.39
CA GLU A 165 -8.14 -7.33 4.53
C GLU A 165 -8.37 -5.90 5.02
N CYS A 166 -8.51 -5.72 6.34
CA CYS A 166 -8.62 -4.41 6.98
C CYS A 166 -7.27 -3.68 7.11
N ASN A 167 -6.18 -4.32 6.72
CA ASN A 167 -4.83 -3.82 6.90
C ASN A 167 -4.50 -3.45 8.37
N ASP A 168 -5.05 -4.21 9.32
CA ASP A 168 -4.74 -4.12 10.73
C ASP A 168 -3.46 -4.89 11.03
N VAL A 169 -2.37 -4.18 10.87
CA VAL A 169 -1.01 -4.70 11.05
C VAL A 169 -0.73 -5.11 12.49
N VAL A 170 -1.32 -4.39 13.45
CA VAL A 170 -1.10 -4.65 14.87
C VAL A 170 -1.76 -5.97 15.23
N LEU A 171 -3.04 -6.14 14.88
CA LEU A 171 -3.75 -7.38 15.09
C LEU A 171 -3.09 -8.55 14.35
N LEU A 172 -2.69 -8.38 13.10
CA LEU A 172 -1.98 -9.41 12.33
C LEU A 172 -0.68 -9.84 13.04
N THR A 173 0.08 -8.89 13.59
CA THR A 173 1.32 -9.20 14.33
C THR A 173 1.01 -10.03 15.57
N ILE A 174 -0.03 -9.68 16.32
CA ILE A 174 -0.43 -10.38 17.54
C ILE A 174 -0.87 -11.82 17.20
N LEU A 175 -1.70 -11.99 16.17
CA LEU A 175 -2.23 -13.30 15.76
C LEU A 175 -1.15 -14.27 15.26
N LEU A 176 -0.03 -13.76 14.76
CA LEU A 176 1.09 -14.57 14.27
C LEU A 176 2.09 -14.95 15.36
N GLN A 177 1.91 -14.47 16.59
CA GLN A 177 2.79 -14.85 17.70
C GLN A 177 2.58 -16.31 18.10
N PRO A 178 3.66 -17.03 18.45
CA PRO A 178 3.54 -18.38 18.96
C PRO A 178 2.80 -18.38 20.30
N HIS A 179 1.87 -19.30 20.49
CA HIS A 179 1.08 -19.44 21.71
C HIS A 179 1.01 -20.92 22.11
N PRO A 180 1.16 -21.28 23.40
CA PRO A 180 1.25 -22.67 23.84
C PRO A 180 0.02 -23.53 23.47
N LEU A 181 -1.17 -22.93 23.48
CA LEU A 181 -2.41 -23.62 23.08
C LEU A 181 -2.54 -23.81 21.55
N ILE A 182 -1.65 -23.21 20.76
CA ILE A 182 -1.69 -23.28 19.29
C ILE A 182 -0.55 -24.18 18.83
N SER A 183 -0.89 -25.41 18.46
CA SER A 183 0.08 -26.32 17.87
C SER A 183 0.61 -25.76 16.54
N PRO A 184 1.85 -26.11 16.12
CA PRO A 184 2.37 -25.70 14.81
C PRO A 184 1.48 -26.16 13.65
N GLU A 185 0.86 -27.32 13.77
CA GLU A 185 -0.08 -27.87 12.78
C GLU A 185 -1.36 -27.03 12.70
N THR A 186 -1.92 -26.65 13.86
CA THR A 186 -3.08 -25.75 13.96
C THR A 186 -2.75 -24.36 13.41
N ALA A 187 -1.58 -23.82 13.72
CA ALA A 187 -1.11 -22.53 13.20
C ALA A 187 -1.05 -22.54 11.67
N GLU A 188 -0.41 -23.55 11.07
CA GLU A 188 -0.32 -23.67 9.61
C GLU A 188 -1.68 -23.90 8.95
N ALA A 189 -2.53 -24.75 9.53
CA ALA A 189 -3.90 -24.97 9.03
C ALA A 189 -4.70 -23.65 9.01
N SER A 190 -4.53 -22.82 10.04
CA SER A 190 -5.21 -21.51 10.17
C SER A 190 -4.79 -20.50 9.11
N MET A 191 -3.67 -20.72 8.42
CA MET A 191 -3.26 -19.84 7.31
C MET A 191 -4.09 -20.05 6.03
N SER A 192 -4.94 -21.08 5.96
CA SER A 192 -5.67 -21.45 4.75
C SER A 192 -6.55 -20.33 4.17
N LYS A 193 -7.31 -19.60 5.02
CA LYS A 193 -8.17 -18.50 4.57
C LYS A 193 -7.37 -17.27 4.19
N LEU A 194 -6.31 -16.94 4.95
CA LEU A 194 -5.38 -15.88 4.56
C LEU A 194 -4.70 -16.18 3.21
N ARG A 195 -4.30 -17.43 2.98
CA ARG A 195 -3.74 -17.89 1.70
C ARG A 195 -4.73 -17.70 0.56
N SER A 196 -6.00 -18.09 0.75
CA SER A 196 -7.02 -17.92 -0.28
C SER A 196 -7.33 -16.43 -0.55
N THR A 197 -7.33 -15.59 0.49
CA THR A 197 -7.43 -14.12 0.34
C THR A 197 -6.26 -13.56 -0.47
N LEU A 198 -5.01 -13.93 -0.18
CA LEU A 198 -3.84 -13.49 -0.96
C LEU A 198 -3.93 -13.90 -2.44
N VAL A 199 -4.39 -15.14 -2.70
CA VAL A 199 -4.60 -15.63 -4.07
C VAL A 199 -5.70 -14.83 -4.77
N ARG A 200 -6.81 -14.55 -4.08
CA ARG A 200 -7.92 -13.73 -4.59
C ARG A 200 -7.44 -12.34 -4.97
N GLU A 201 -6.78 -11.63 -4.05
CA GLU A 201 -6.27 -10.27 -4.30
C GLU A 201 -5.28 -10.24 -5.47
N LYS A 202 -4.40 -11.24 -5.59
CA LYS A 202 -3.50 -11.41 -6.73
C LYS A 202 -4.27 -11.57 -8.06
N GLU A 203 -5.31 -12.39 -8.11
CA GLU A 203 -6.13 -12.54 -9.32
C GLU A 203 -6.89 -11.26 -9.66
N GLU A 204 -7.35 -10.51 -8.65
CA GLU A 204 -7.97 -9.20 -8.84
C GLU A 204 -7.00 -8.18 -9.44
N ILE A 205 -5.73 -8.15 -8.99
CA ILE A 205 -4.65 -7.35 -9.58
C ILE A 205 -4.47 -7.70 -11.07
N ILE A 206 -4.44 -9.00 -11.40
CA ILE A 206 -4.31 -9.47 -12.79
C ILE A 206 -5.54 -9.06 -13.62
N ALA A 207 -6.74 -9.12 -13.05
CA ALA A 207 -7.97 -8.73 -13.72
C ALA A 207 -8.04 -7.20 -13.97
N VAL A 208 -7.65 -6.37 -13.00
CA VAL A 208 -7.53 -4.91 -13.18
C VAL A 208 -6.51 -4.60 -14.27
N ARG A 209 -5.35 -5.26 -14.24
CA ARG A 209 -4.31 -5.13 -15.27
C ARG A 209 -4.85 -5.40 -16.68
N ARG A 210 -5.62 -6.48 -16.88
CA ARG A 210 -6.19 -6.84 -18.20
C ARG A 210 -7.20 -5.82 -18.71
N ARG A 211 -7.97 -5.20 -17.81
CA ARG A 211 -9.01 -4.23 -18.18
C ARG A 211 -8.46 -2.88 -18.65
N ALA A 212 -7.24 -2.51 -18.23
CA ALA A 212 -6.58 -1.25 -18.58
C ALA A 212 -7.41 0.03 -18.31
N ARG A 213 -8.37 -0.03 -17.39
CA ARG A 213 -9.24 1.09 -16.97
C ARG A 213 -8.90 1.54 -15.56
N PHE A 214 -7.75 2.19 -15.40
CA PHE A 214 -7.18 2.49 -14.07
C PHE A 214 -7.92 3.57 -13.29
N LYS A 215 -8.51 4.56 -13.97
CA LYS A 215 -9.25 5.67 -13.32
C LYS A 215 -10.35 5.21 -12.37
N ASN A 216 -11.02 4.10 -12.68
CA ASN A 216 -12.11 3.57 -11.85
C ASN A 216 -11.62 2.60 -10.76
N GLU A 217 -10.34 2.25 -10.76
CA GLU A 217 -9.76 1.24 -9.86
C GLU A 217 -8.75 1.86 -8.88
N THR A 218 -8.64 3.20 -8.85
CA THR A 218 -7.71 3.95 -7.99
C THR A 218 -7.84 3.60 -6.51
N ALA A 219 -9.07 3.44 -6.01
CA ALA A 219 -9.32 3.04 -4.62
C ALA A 219 -8.73 1.67 -4.29
N ARG A 220 -8.86 0.69 -5.19
CA ARG A 220 -8.31 -0.66 -4.99
C ARG A 220 -6.80 -0.69 -5.11
N ILE A 221 -6.25 0.03 -6.09
CA ILE A 221 -4.80 0.15 -6.25
C ILE A 221 -4.19 0.82 -5.01
N SER A 222 -4.86 1.83 -4.44
CA SER A 222 -4.47 2.44 -3.18
C SER A 222 -4.53 1.47 -2.00
N ASN A 223 -5.56 0.61 -1.93
CA ASN A 223 -5.64 -0.42 -0.90
C ASN A 223 -4.49 -1.43 -0.99
N TRP A 224 -4.17 -1.93 -2.19
CA TRP A 224 -3.01 -2.81 -2.40
C TRP A 224 -1.69 -2.12 -2.06
N ALA A 225 -1.53 -0.85 -2.44
CA ALA A 225 -0.38 -0.05 -2.03
C ALA A 225 -0.31 0.11 -0.50
N GLN A 226 -1.45 0.19 0.18
CA GLN A 226 -1.51 0.29 1.63
C GLN A 226 -0.98 -0.97 2.33
N HIS A 227 -1.29 -2.19 1.84
CA HIS A 227 -0.70 -3.43 2.38
C HIS A 227 0.83 -3.47 2.31
N ILE A 228 1.40 -2.82 1.28
CA ILE A 228 2.85 -2.70 1.12
C ILE A 228 3.40 -1.65 2.08
N ARG A 229 2.74 -0.48 2.15
CA ARG A 229 3.17 0.63 3.02
C ARG A 229 3.15 0.29 4.49
N SER A 230 2.15 -0.48 4.91
CA SER A 230 1.93 -0.85 6.31
C SER A 230 2.85 -1.99 6.78
N GLY A 231 3.47 -2.71 5.85
CA GLY A 231 4.27 -3.90 6.15
C GLY A 231 3.43 -5.12 6.54
N SER A 232 2.15 -5.18 6.17
CA SER A 232 1.30 -6.38 6.38
C SER A 232 1.91 -7.59 5.68
N LEU A 233 2.40 -7.41 4.44
CA LEU A 233 3.00 -8.49 3.65
C LEU A 233 4.35 -8.96 4.21
N GLU A 234 5.11 -8.06 4.84
CA GLU A 234 6.43 -8.39 5.40
C GLU A 234 6.31 -9.30 6.62
N ARG A 235 5.24 -9.13 7.41
CA ARG A 235 4.97 -9.90 8.62
C ARG A 235 4.43 -11.30 8.34
N LEU A 236 4.07 -11.61 7.10
CA LEU A 236 3.54 -12.92 6.77
C LEU A 236 4.57 -14.02 7.06
N PRO A 237 4.14 -15.17 7.59
CA PRO A 237 5.02 -16.29 7.89
C PRO A 237 5.65 -16.86 6.61
N PHE A 238 6.78 -17.55 6.77
CA PHE A 238 7.52 -18.15 5.65
C PHE A 238 6.67 -19.12 4.81
N SER A 239 5.69 -19.80 5.41
CA SER A 239 4.76 -20.69 4.72
C SER A 239 3.83 -19.98 3.71
N LEU A 240 3.77 -18.65 3.74
CA LEU A 240 3.06 -17.80 2.78
C LEU A 240 4.01 -16.98 1.88
N SER A 241 5.33 -17.24 1.93
CA SER A 241 6.32 -16.52 1.13
C SER A 241 6.03 -16.62 -0.37
N GLN A 242 5.57 -17.76 -0.86
CA GLN A 242 5.30 -17.97 -2.27
C GLN A 242 4.10 -17.13 -2.75
N GLU A 243 3.02 -17.08 -1.98
CA GLU A 243 1.82 -16.28 -2.27
C GLU A 243 2.12 -14.79 -2.18
N ARG A 244 2.87 -14.38 -1.16
CA ARG A 244 3.36 -13.01 -1.01
C ARG A 244 4.18 -12.57 -2.21
N ASP A 245 5.12 -13.39 -2.67
CA ASP A 245 5.97 -13.08 -3.83
C ASP A 245 5.15 -12.98 -5.13
N LYS A 246 4.16 -13.87 -5.31
CA LYS A 246 3.22 -13.83 -6.43
C LYS A 246 2.39 -12.54 -6.41
N PHE A 247 1.89 -12.15 -5.24
CA PHE A 247 1.17 -10.89 -5.04
C PHE A 247 2.04 -9.68 -5.42
N ILE A 248 3.23 -9.57 -4.84
CA ILE A 248 4.15 -8.44 -5.09
C ILE A 248 4.51 -8.37 -6.57
N THR A 249 4.80 -9.53 -7.20
CA THR A 249 5.12 -9.59 -8.63
C THR A 249 3.97 -9.12 -9.51
N ALA A 250 2.73 -9.51 -9.18
CA ALA A 250 1.54 -9.05 -9.88
C ALA A 250 1.36 -7.55 -9.73
N PHE A 251 1.55 -7.02 -8.52
CA PHE A 251 1.38 -5.61 -8.21
C PHE A 251 2.46 -4.72 -8.88
N VAL A 252 3.73 -5.14 -8.87
CA VAL A 252 4.81 -4.48 -9.63
C VAL A 252 4.47 -4.40 -11.12
N SER A 253 3.93 -5.49 -11.67
CA SER A 253 3.52 -5.53 -13.08
C SER A 253 2.33 -4.61 -13.37
N LEU A 254 1.47 -4.37 -12.37
CA LEU A 254 0.38 -3.40 -12.47
C LEU A 254 0.91 -1.97 -12.41
N LEU A 255 1.79 -1.64 -11.45
CA LEU A 255 2.39 -0.30 -11.31
C LEU A 255 3.11 0.19 -12.56
N TRP A 256 3.68 -0.75 -13.34
CA TRP A 256 4.26 -0.48 -14.65
C TRP A 256 3.26 0.12 -15.65
N LEU A 257 2.02 -0.35 -15.61
CA LEU A 257 0.98 -0.01 -16.60
C LEU A 257 0.11 1.17 -16.19
N VAL A 258 0.03 1.47 -14.88
CA VAL A 258 -0.74 2.60 -14.38
C VAL A 258 -0.14 3.91 -14.91
N PRO A 259 -0.90 4.81 -15.55
CA PRO A 259 -0.42 6.11 -15.99
C PRO A 259 0.14 6.96 -14.84
N GLU A 260 1.07 7.86 -15.14
CA GLU A 260 1.65 8.77 -14.14
C GLU A 260 0.62 9.76 -13.57
N ASP A 261 -0.42 10.08 -14.36
CA ASP A 261 -1.52 10.94 -13.93
C ASP A 261 -2.36 10.33 -12.81
N ASP A 262 -2.45 8.99 -12.78
CA ASP A 262 -3.27 8.25 -11.80
C ASP A 262 -2.49 7.95 -10.52
N ILE A 263 -1.17 7.72 -10.61
CA ILE A 263 -0.27 7.53 -9.47
C ILE A 263 1.04 8.25 -9.72
N ARG A 264 1.36 9.22 -8.85
CA ARG A 264 2.60 10.00 -8.90
C ARG A 264 3.82 9.07 -8.94
N VAL A 265 4.77 9.38 -9.84
CA VAL A 265 6.03 8.63 -9.99
C VAL A 265 6.78 8.49 -8.65
N SER A 266 6.77 9.54 -7.82
CA SER A 266 7.39 9.51 -6.49
C SER A 266 6.76 8.46 -5.56
N GLU A 267 5.44 8.28 -5.61
CA GLU A 267 4.75 7.26 -4.82
C GLU A 267 5.09 5.86 -5.34
N LYS A 268 5.19 5.67 -6.67
CA LYS A 268 5.65 4.40 -7.25
C LYS A 268 7.06 4.05 -6.80
N ILE A 269 7.99 5.01 -6.82
CA ILE A 269 9.36 4.81 -6.35
C ILE A 269 9.37 4.43 -4.87
N ARG A 270 8.62 5.14 -4.03
CA ARG A 270 8.50 4.83 -2.59
C ARG A 270 7.99 3.42 -2.34
N LEU A 271 6.95 2.99 -3.07
CA LEU A 271 6.42 1.63 -2.96
C LEU A 271 7.45 0.58 -3.38
N LEU A 272 8.23 0.85 -4.43
CA LEU A 272 9.29 -0.06 -4.88
C LEU A 272 10.45 -0.12 -3.89
N ASP A 273 10.85 1.01 -3.29
CA ASP A 273 11.85 1.04 -2.23
C ASP A 273 11.41 0.17 -1.03
N GLN A 274 10.15 0.24 -0.64
CA GLN A 274 9.60 -0.61 0.42
C GLN A 274 9.61 -2.10 0.02
N MET A 275 9.23 -2.44 -1.21
CA MET A 275 9.31 -3.83 -1.69
C MET A 275 10.74 -4.37 -1.74
N GLN A 276 11.75 -3.52 -2.00
CA GLN A 276 13.16 -3.94 -1.99
C GLN A 276 13.64 -4.31 -0.58
N GLN A 277 13.05 -3.72 0.45
CA GLN A 277 13.36 -4.03 1.85
C GLN A 277 12.69 -5.33 2.32
N MET A 278 11.63 -5.77 1.63
CA MET A 278 10.93 -7.02 1.96
C MET A 278 11.77 -8.24 1.56
N THR A 279 11.61 -9.34 2.31
CA THR A 279 12.29 -10.63 2.07
C THR A 279 11.73 -11.39 0.87
N VAL A 280 11.76 -10.83 -0.34
CA VAL A 280 11.22 -11.44 -1.57
C VAL A 280 12.23 -12.32 -2.30
N SER A 281 11.76 -13.22 -3.15
CA SER A 281 12.64 -14.00 -4.05
C SER A 281 13.47 -13.09 -4.98
N GLU A 282 14.65 -13.59 -5.35
CA GLU A 282 15.60 -12.89 -6.22
C GLU A 282 14.97 -12.44 -7.55
N LYS A 283 14.09 -13.27 -8.13
CA LYS A 283 13.36 -12.93 -9.35
C LYS A 283 12.42 -11.73 -9.16
N THR A 284 11.73 -11.66 -8.02
CA THR A 284 10.85 -10.53 -7.69
C THR A 284 11.70 -9.29 -7.40
N LEU A 285 12.80 -9.43 -6.65
CA LEU A 285 13.73 -8.34 -6.36
C LEU A 285 14.33 -7.74 -7.64
N HIS A 286 14.73 -8.58 -8.60
CA HIS A 286 15.22 -8.12 -9.90
C HIS A 286 14.18 -7.27 -10.64
N ARG A 287 12.91 -7.71 -10.67
CA ARG A 287 11.80 -6.96 -11.31
C ARG A 287 11.53 -5.63 -10.62
N VAL A 288 11.52 -5.61 -9.29
CA VAL A 288 11.36 -4.39 -8.49
C VAL A 288 12.49 -3.41 -8.81
N THR A 289 13.73 -3.89 -8.83
CA THR A 289 14.93 -3.08 -9.10
C THR A 289 14.95 -2.55 -10.54
N GLU A 290 14.57 -3.36 -11.52
CA GLU A 290 14.47 -2.94 -12.92
C GLU A 290 13.46 -1.81 -13.10
N LEU A 291 12.25 -1.96 -12.55
CA LEU A 291 11.21 -0.93 -12.64
C LEU A 291 11.63 0.34 -11.90
N ARG A 292 12.22 0.20 -10.70
CA ARG A 292 12.76 1.34 -9.94
C ARG A 292 13.80 2.12 -10.73
N ASN A 293 14.79 1.44 -11.32
CA ASN A 293 15.84 2.08 -12.10
C ASN A 293 15.25 2.86 -13.28
N ARG A 294 14.29 2.27 -14.00
CA ARG A 294 13.62 2.94 -15.12
C ARG A 294 12.84 4.17 -14.67
N LEU A 295 12.06 4.09 -13.59
CA LEU A 295 11.36 5.25 -13.04
C LEU A 295 12.34 6.31 -12.51
N GLY A 296 13.50 5.91 -11.98
CA GLY A 296 14.56 6.81 -11.56
C GLY A 296 15.11 7.66 -12.71
N TYR A 297 15.28 7.08 -13.90
CA TYR A 297 15.66 7.84 -15.11
C TYR A 297 14.61 8.90 -15.49
N TYR A 298 13.31 8.60 -15.34
CA TYR A 298 12.22 9.57 -15.56
C TYR A 298 12.10 10.60 -14.41
N GLY A 299 12.41 10.20 -13.18
CA GLY A 299 12.45 11.10 -12.03
C GLY A 299 13.58 12.13 -12.13
N ILE A 300 14.74 11.75 -12.66
CA ILE A 300 15.85 12.69 -12.90
C ILE A 300 15.47 13.69 -14.00
N SER A 301 14.69 13.32 -15.02
CA SER A 301 14.26 14.26 -16.07
C SER A 301 13.12 15.19 -15.65
N THR A 302 12.34 14.82 -14.63
CA THR A 302 11.18 15.62 -14.14
C THR A 302 11.51 16.43 -12.87
N VAL A 303 12.35 15.91 -11.97
CA VAL A 303 12.83 16.62 -10.77
C VAL A 303 14.05 17.52 -11.08
N SER A 304 14.70 17.35 -12.24
CA SER A 304 15.74 18.28 -12.70
C SER A 304 15.21 19.64 -13.20
N GLY A 305 13.92 19.93 -13.05
CA GLY A 305 13.39 21.28 -13.22
C GLY A 305 13.98 22.32 -12.26
N SER A 306 14.65 21.93 -11.16
CA SER A 306 15.32 22.90 -10.27
C SER A 306 16.77 22.58 -9.88
N ARG A 307 17.29 21.37 -10.14
CA ARG A 307 18.70 21.02 -9.81
C ARG A 307 19.56 20.57 -11.00
N GLY A 308 18.99 20.21 -12.15
CA GLY A 308 19.78 19.84 -13.34
C GLY A 308 20.36 21.04 -14.10
N THR A 309 19.79 22.23 -13.90
CA THR A 309 20.37 23.48 -14.39
C THR A 309 21.73 23.76 -13.75
N GLY A 310 21.98 23.32 -12.51
CA GLY A 310 23.28 23.54 -11.85
C GLY A 310 24.46 22.86 -12.55
N ILE A 311 24.29 21.64 -13.06
CA ILE A 311 25.38 20.88 -13.70
C ILE A 311 25.54 21.31 -15.18
N ALA A 312 24.45 21.58 -15.88
CA ALA A 312 24.49 22.08 -17.26
C ALA A 312 25.02 23.52 -17.36
N LEU A 313 24.83 24.35 -16.32
CA LEU A 313 25.34 25.72 -16.26
C LEU A 313 26.72 25.82 -15.59
N GLY A 314 27.06 24.89 -14.70
CA GLY A 314 28.33 24.89 -13.97
C GLY A 314 29.52 24.58 -14.87
N LEU A 315 29.40 23.60 -15.77
CA LEU A 315 30.54 23.18 -16.60
C LEU A 315 31.03 24.28 -17.56
N PRO A 316 30.16 25.00 -18.31
CA PRO A 316 30.60 26.09 -19.18
C PRO A 316 31.18 27.27 -18.39
N LEU A 317 30.61 27.60 -17.22
CA LEU A 317 31.07 28.70 -16.38
C LEU A 317 32.44 28.39 -15.75
N VAL A 318 32.66 27.15 -15.32
CA VAL A 318 33.94 26.66 -14.80
C VAL A 318 35.00 26.64 -15.91
N LEU A 319 34.66 26.20 -17.12
CA LEU A 319 35.57 26.23 -18.26
C LEU A 319 35.92 27.67 -18.67
N LEU A 320 34.95 28.60 -18.65
CA LEU A 320 35.19 30.02 -18.89
C LEU A 320 36.10 30.63 -17.82
N LEU A 321 35.86 30.33 -16.53
CA LEU A 321 36.69 30.80 -15.41
C LEU A 321 38.11 30.25 -15.47
N LEU A 322 38.27 28.96 -15.78
CA LEU A 322 39.58 28.32 -15.95
C LEU A 322 40.34 28.92 -17.14
N TRP A 323 39.65 29.23 -18.24
CA TRP A 323 40.25 29.88 -19.40
C TRP A 323 40.66 31.33 -19.09
N ILE A 324 39.81 32.11 -18.43
CA ILE A 324 40.14 33.48 -17.98
C ILE A 324 41.34 33.47 -17.03
N LEU A 325 41.42 32.51 -16.10
CA LEU A 325 42.55 32.36 -15.17
C LEU A 325 43.85 31.98 -15.88
N ALA A 326 43.80 31.06 -16.85
CA ALA A 326 44.95 30.63 -17.64
C ALA A 326 45.52 31.74 -18.54
N GLU A 327 44.71 32.71 -18.94
CA GLU A 327 45.17 33.82 -19.77
C GLU A 327 45.65 35.02 -18.95
N LYS A 328 45.07 35.24 -17.77
CA LYS A 328 45.52 36.29 -16.84
C LYS A 328 46.96 36.05 -16.36
N THR A 329 47.39 34.81 -16.26
CA THR A 329 48.78 34.44 -15.96
C THR A 329 49.74 34.81 -17.10
N LYS A 330 49.34 34.66 -18.36
CA LYS A 330 50.16 35.09 -19.52
C LYS A 330 50.32 36.61 -19.63
N ILE A 331 49.28 37.36 -19.23
CA ILE A 331 49.31 38.82 -19.18
C ILE A 331 50.27 39.31 -18.08
N LEU A 332 50.26 38.65 -16.92
CA LEU A 332 51.18 38.98 -15.81
C LEU A 332 52.65 38.71 -16.16
N ASP A 333 52.92 37.78 -17.08
CA ASP A 333 54.27 37.49 -17.59
C ASP A 333 54.76 38.49 -18.67
N GLY A 334 53.96 39.50 -19.04
CA GLY A 334 54.36 40.56 -19.98
C GLY A 334 54.53 40.11 -21.44
N LYS A 335 54.01 38.93 -21.81
CA LYS A 335 54.24 38.29 -23.12
C LYS A 335 53.16 38.55 -24.18
N MET A 336 52.15 39.37 -23.90
CA MET A 336 50.99 39.51 -24.77
C MET A 336 51.08 40.79 -25.62
N SER A 337 51.04 40.66 -26.95
CA SER A 337 51.02 41.81 -27.85
C SER A 337 49.63 42.47 -27.84
N PRO A 338 49.51 43.76 -28.19
CA PRO A 338 48.21 44.45 -28.27
C PRO A 338 47.19 43.75 -29.19
N GLY A 339 47.67 43.10 -30.27
CA GLY A 339 46.81 42.37 -31.20
C GLY A 339 46.23 41.07 -30.60
N ASP A 340 46.98 40.41 -29.73
CA ASP A 340 46.52 39.21 -29.03
C ASP A 340 45.42 39.55 -28.01
N LEU A 341 45.48 40.76 -27.40
CA LEU A 341 44.44 41.24 -26.49
C LEU A 341 43.12 41.51 -27.22
N GLU A 342 43.16 42.09 -28.42
CA GLU A 342 41.96 42.31 -29.25
C GLU A 342 41.35 40.98 -29.72
N ALA A 343 42.18 40.03 -30.16
CA ALA A 343 41.72 38.69 -30.53
C ALA A 343 41.09 37.95 -29.34
N LEU A 344 41.65 38.13 -28.13
CA LEU A 344 41.11 37.55 -26.91
C LEU A 344 39.74 38.17 -26.55
N GLN A 345 39.61 39.49 -26.66
CA GLN A 345 38.34 40.18 -26.43
C GLN A 345 37.27 39.73 -27.42
N ALA A 346 37.62 39.55 -28.70
CA ALA A 346 36.70 39.05 -29.71
C ALA A 346 36.24 37.61 -29.38
N THR A 347 37.17 36.75 -28.96
CA THR A 347 36.87 35.35 -28.62
C THR A 347 36.02 35.24 -27.36
N ALA A 348 36.33 36.00 -26.30
CA ALA A 348 35.53 36.05 -25.09
C ALA A 348 34.11 36.57 -25.35
N THR A 349 33.99 37.60 -26.21
CA THR A 349 32.70 38.14 -26.64
C THR A 349 31.89 37.09 -27.40
N PHE A 350 32.52 36.31 -28.29
CA PHE A 350 31.86 35.22 -29.00
C PHE A 350 31.31 34.16 -28.04
N PHE A 351 32.12 33.67 -27.10
CA PHE A 351 31.67 32.65 -26.14
C PHE A 351 30.58 33.16 -25.19
N TYR A 352 30.64 34.43 -24.79
CA TYR A 352 29.57 35.07 -24.02
C TYR A 352 28.23 35.04 -24.79
N TRP A 353 28.25 35.35 -26.09
CA TRP A 353 27.04 35.32 -26.92
C TRP A 353 26.53 33.91 -27.17
N VAL A 354 27.41 32.92 -27.38
CA VAL A 354 27.00 31.51 -27.45
C VAL A 354 26.30 31.09 -26.15
N TYR A 355 26.84 31.48 -24.99
CA TYR A 355 26.21 31.22 -23.70
C TYR A 355 24.84 31.90 -23.58
N VAL A 356 24.72 33.19 -23.93
CA VAL A 356 23.44 33.92 -23.91
C VAL A 356 22.41 33.26 -24.83
N CYS A 357 22.78 32.84 -26.04
CA CYS A 357 21.89 32.15 -26.97
C CYS A 357 21.41 30.80 -26.42
N VAL A 358 22.30 30.03 -25.78
CA VAL A 358 21.94 28.76 -25.13
C VAL A 358 20.99 29.03 -23.96
N MET A 359 21.25 30.06 -23.15
CA MET A 359 20.39 30.45 -22.04
C MET A 359 19.00 30.85 -22.52
N ILE A 360 18.91 31.69 -23.56
CA ILE A 360 17.63 32.08 -24.17
C ILE A 360 16.89 30.84 -24.70
N GLY A 361 17.57 29.91 -25.37
CA GLY A 361 16.97 28.66 -25.84
C GLY A 361 16.40 27.79 -24.71
N VAL A 362 17.14 27.66 -23.60
CA VAL A 362 16.67 26.94 -22.40
C VAL A 362 15.48 27.66 -21.77
N THR A 363 15.53 28.98 -21.62
CA THR A 363 14.42 29.77 -21.07
C THR A 363 13.18 29.66 -21.95
N ILE A 364 13.30 29.78 -23.27
CA ILE A 364 12.18 29.60 -24.21
C ILE A 364 11.58 28.20 -24.07
N ARG A 365 12.40 27.14 -24.01
CA ARG A 365 11.93 25.76 -23.83
C ARG A 365 11.19 25.59 -22.50
N HIS A 366 11.72 26.15 -21.42
CA HIS A 366 11.11 26.04 -20.10
C HIS A 366 9.79 26.81 -20.03
N VAL A 367 9.76 28.02 -20.60
CA VAL A 367 8.55 28.83 -20.77
C VAL A 367 7.52 28.08 -21.63
N PHE A 368 7.93 27.39 -22.70
CA PHE A 368 7.03 26.55 -23.52
C PHE A 368 6.43 25.37 -22.74
N GLN A 369 7.21 24.75 -21.84
CA GLN A 369 6.73 23.66 -21.01
C GLN A 369 5.74 24.12 -19.95
N VAL A 370 5.97 25.31 -19.36
CA VAL A 370 5.09 25.90 -18.34
C VAL A 370 3.83 26.52 -18.98
N LEU A 371 3.96 27.18 -20.13
CA LEU A 371 2.86 27.87 -20.83
C LEU A 371 2.02 26.98 -21.74
N ARG A 372 2.28 25.66 -21.79
CA ARG A 372 1.49 24.69 -22.57
C ARG A 372 0.00 24.67 -22.20
N ALA A 373 -0.42 25.45 -21.20
CA ALA A 373 -1.78 25.48 -20.71
C ALA A 373 -2.65 26.71 -21.06
N LYS A 374 -2.21 27.91 -21.51
CA LYS A 374 -3.23 28.99 -21.70
C LYS A 374 -3.04 30.27 -22.52
N SER A 375 -1.88 30.68 -23.08
CA SER A 375 -1.91 31.89 -23.94
C SER A 375 -0.74 32.06 -24.90
N TRP A 376 -1.04 32.01 -26.20
CA TRP A 376 -0.11 32.30 -27.31
C TRP A 376 0.38 33.76 -27.33
N ILE A 377 -0.34 34.67 -26.68
CA ILE A 377 -0.02 36.11 -26.65
C ILE A 377 1.32 36.37 -25.94
N TRP A 378 1.58 35.68 -24.82
CA TRP A 378 2.85 35.82 -24.09
C TRP A 378 4.04 35.26 -24.85
N ILE A 379 3.83 34.16 -25.59
CA ILE A 379 4.86 33.58 -26.46
C ILE A 379 5.21 34.57 -27.59
N PHE A 380 4.20 35.20 -28.20
CA PHE A 380 4.40 36.20 -29.24
C PHE A 380 5.15 37.45 -28.72
N ILE A 381 4.78 37.96 -27.54
CA ILE A 381 5.46 39.12 -26.91
C ILE A 381 6.93 38.79 -26.61
N LEU A 382 7.24 37.61 -26.07
CA LEU A 382 8.61 37.19 -25.77
C LEU A 382 9.47 37.03 -27.03
N ILE A 383 8.89 36.48 -28.11
CA ILE A 383 9.58 36.37 -29.40
C ILE A 383 9.81 37.76 -29.99
N LEU A 384 8.81 38.63 -29.98
CA LEU A 384 8.93 40.00 -30.49
C LEU A 384 10.02 40.78 -29.74
N LEU A 385 10.06 40.67 -28.41
CA LEU A 385 11.06 41.35 -27.60
C LEU A 385 12.48 40.84 -27.88
N ASN A 386 12.67 39.52 -28.00
CA ASN A 386 14.00 38.94 -28.21
C ASN A 386 14.49 39.01 -29.66
N VAL A 387 13.59 38.91 -30.64
CA VAL A 387 13.99 38.88 -32.05
C VAL A 387 14.06 40.28 -32.64
N VAL A 388 13.24 41.23 -32.18
CA VAL A 388 13.20 42.59 -32.75
C VAL A 388 13.99 43.57 -31.90
N ALA A 389 13.83 43.57 -30.57
CA ALA A 389 14.45 44.61 -29.74
C ALA A 389 15.96 44.40 -29.56
N MET A 390 16.43 43.15 -29.48
CA MET A 390 17.85 42.82 -29.27
C MET A 390 18.75 43.21 -30.46
N PRO A 391 18.42 42.87 -31.72
CA PRO A 391 19.22 43.30 -32.87
C PRO A 391 19.19 44.81 -33.09
N MET A 392 18.04 45.45 -32.82
CA MET A 392 17.91 46.90 -32.94
C MET A 392 18.75 47.63 -31.88
N TYR A 393 18.75 47.11 -30.65
CA TYR A 393 19.63 47.61 -29.57
C TYR A 393 21.11 47.41 -29.91
N TRP A 394 21.48 46.25 -30.45
CA TRP A 394 22.85 45.97 -30.91
C TRP A 394 23.31 46.93 -32.00
N ALA A 395 22.45 47.23 -32.99
CA ALA A 395 22.77 48.18 -34.05
C ALA A 395 23.01 49.60 -33.52
N ILE A 396 22.28 50.01 -32.49
CA ILE A 396 22.45 51.31 -31.82
C ILE A 396 23.75 51.31 -30.98
N PHE A 397 24.03 50.23 -30.25
CA PHE A 397 25.23 50.10 -29.42
C PHE A 397 26.51 50.09 -30.26
N MET A 398 26.54 49.35 -31.38
CA MET A 398 27.70 49.28 -32.27
C MET A 398 27.99 50.61 -32.99
N ARG A 399 27.00 51.47 -33.19
CA ARG A 399 27.21 52.80 -33.79
C ARG A 399 27.86 53.80 -32.84
N HIS A 400 27.63 53.69 -31.53
CA HIS A 400 28.11 54.67 -30.54
C HIS A 400 28.61 54.00 -29.24
N PRO A 401 29.73 53.26 -29.29
CA PRO A 401 30.22 52.49 -28.14
C PRO A 401 30.74 53.34 -26.98
N LYS A 402 31.03 54.63 -27.19
CA LYS A 402 31.58 55.54 -26.18
C LYS A 402 30.55 56.47 -25.55
N ASP A 403 29.29 56.40 -25.98
CA ASP A 403 28.28 57.34 -25.51
C ASP A 403 27.65 56.84 -24.19
N LYS A 404 27.68 57.68 -23.14
CA LYS A 404 27.10 57.36 -21.83
C LYS A 404 25.60 57.03 -21.91
N TRP A 405 24.93 57.49 -22.96
CA TRP A 405 23.52 57.23 -23.21
C TRP A 405 23.23 55.78 -23.58
N SER A 406 24.11 55.09 -24.32
CA SER A 406 23.87 53.69 -24.71
C SER A 406 23.85 52.76 -23.49
N ASN A 407 24.77 52.99 -22.54
CA ASN A 407 24.82 52.25 -21.28
C ASN A 407 23.58 52.47 -20.39
N ARG A 408 23.02 53.70 -20.39
CA ARG A 408 21.80 54.00 -19.63
C ARG A 408 20.56 53.34 -20.22
N ILE A 409 20.46 53.30 -21.56
CA ILE A 409 19.36 52.62 -22.26
C ILE A 409 19.44 51.11 -22.05
N GLY A 410 20.65 50.52 -22.09
CA GLY A 410 20.87 49.11 -21.77
C GLY A 410 20.44 48.73 -20.36
N LEU A 411 20.81 49.57 -19.38
CA LEU A 411 20.41 49.36 -17.99
C LEU A 411 18.89 49.44 -17.81
N LEU A 412 18.23 50.43 -18.43
CA LEU A 412 16.77 50.57 -18.42
C LEU A 412 16.06 49.36 -19.02
N MET A 413 16.56 48.84 -20.14
CA MET A 413 16.00 47.64 -20.78
C MET A 413 16.21 46.39 -19.92
N ALA A 414 17.38 46.23 -19.29
CA ALA A 414 17.63 45.13 -18.37
C ALA A 414 16.67 45.18 -17.15
N VAL A 415 16.47 46.36 -16.58
CA VAL A 415 15.50 46.58 -15.49
C VAL A 415 14.07 46.28 -15.95
N LEU A 416 13.70 46.66 -17.17
CA LEU A 416 12.37 46.39 -17.74
C LEU A 416 12.14 44.88 -17.95
N ILE A 417 13.14 44.16 -18.47
CA ILE A 417 13.08 42.71 -18.69
C ILE A 417 12.95 41.98 -17.35
N VAL A 418 13.75 42.36 -16.35
CA VAL A 418 13.66 41.78 -15.00
C VAL A 418 12.31 42.10 -14.35
N GLY A 419 11.83 43.34 -14.47
CA GLY A 419 10.52 43.75 -13.95
C GLY A 419 9.36 42.96 -14.57
N LEU A 420 9.39 42.74 -15.88
CA LEU A 420 8.38 41.93 -16.59
C LEU A 420 8.45 40.45 -16.20
N ALA A 421 9.65 39.90 -15.97
CA ALA A 421 9.81 38.53 -15.49
C ALA A 421 9.27 38.35 -14.06
N VAL A 422 9.51 39.32 -13.17
CA VAL A 422 8.95 39.32 -11.81
C VAL A 422 7.43 39.45 -11.84
N LEU A 423 6.89 40.36 -12.67
CA LEU A 423 5.44 40.51 -12.84
C LEU A 423 4.79 39.23 -13.39
N ALA A 424 5.41 38.58 -14.38
CA ALA A 424 4.91 37.31 -14.91
C ALA A 424 4.89 36.20 -13.86
N ASN A 425 5.86 36.18 -12.94
CA ASN A 425 5.91 35.21 -11.85
C ASN A 425 4.84 35.50 -10.77
N VAL A 426 4.68 36.76 -10.38
CA VAL A 426 3.69 37.21 -9.39
C VAL A 426 2.26 37.00 -9.88
N PHE A 427 1.98 37.28 -11.15
CA PHE A 427 0.65 37.07 -11.75
C PHE A 427 0.41 35.62 -12.21
N GLY A 428 1.46 34.79 -12.27
CA GLY A 428 1.36 33.36 -12.59
C GLY A 428 0.91 32.49 -11.43
N GLU A 429 1.15 32.90 -10.19
CA GLU A 429 0.76 32.16 -8.97
C GLU A 429 -0.63 32.54 -8.44
N GLY A 430 -1.29 33.54 -9.03
CA GLY A 430 -2.64 33.98 -8.68
C GLY A 430 -3.75 33.21 -9.39
N LYS A 431 -3.86 31.90 -9.14
CA LYS A 431 -5.11 31.12 -9.21
C LYS A 431 -5.01 29.78 -8.50
#